data_AF-A0A947M1P6-F1
#
_entry.id   AF-A0A947M1P6-F1
#
_cell.length_a   1.000
_cell.length_b   1.000
_cell.length_c   1.000
_cell.angle_alpha   90.00
_cell.angle_beta   90.00
_cell.angle_gamma   90.00
#
_symmetry.space_group_name_H-M   'P 1'
#
loop_
_entity.id
_entity.type
_entity.pdbx_description
1 polymer ?
#
loop_
_entity_poly.entity_id
_entity_poly.type
_entity_poly.pdbx_seq_one_letter_code
_entity_poly.pdbx_strand_id
1 'polypeptide(L)'
;MATSIDQAFVKQFEREVHEAYQRQGSKLRNTVRTINNVNGSTAVFQKVGKGTAATKSTHGMVPVMNLAHTAIEATLQDFYAGDW
;
A
#
# COMPACT_ATOMS: atom_id res chain seq x y z
N MET A 1 26.41 35.58 23.70
CA MET A 1 26.07 34.96 22.41
C MET A 1 25.89 33.47 22.69
N ALA A 2 24.69 32.94 22.44
CA ALA A 2 24.32 31.59 22.82
C ALA A 2 24.85 30.58 21.80
N THR A 3 25.77 29.72 22.22
CA THR A 3 26.44 28.67 21.42
C THR A 3 25.53 27.50 21.04
N SER A 4 24.23 27.57 21.34
CA SER A 4 23.24 26.51 21.13
C SER A 4 22.28 26.76 19.96
N ILE A 5 22.33 27.94 19.33
CA ILE A 5 21.41 28.28 18.22
C ILE A 5 21.70 27.40 16.99
N ASP A 6 22.97 27.19 16.66
CA ASP A 6 23.36 26.34 15.52
C ASP A 6 22.92 24.88 15.70
N GLN A 7 23.02 24.36 16.94
CA GLN A 7 22.58 23.01 17.28
C GLN A 7 21.05 22.84 17.21
N ALA A 8 20.29 23.90 17.54
CA ALA A 8 18.84 23.88 17.39
C ALA A 8 18.41 23.90 15.91
N PHE A 9 19.14 24.65 15.07
CA PHE A 9 18.87 24.71 13.63
C PHE A 9 19.09 23.36 12.94
N VAL A 10 20.18 22.65 13.26
CA VAL A 10 20.45 21.31 12.70
C VAL A 10 19.32 20.33 13.01
N LYS A 11 18.89 20.26 14.28
CA LYS A 11 17.79 19.37 14.71
C LYS A 11 16.44 19.74 14.09
N GLN A 12 16.20 21.03 13.88
CA GLN A 12 15.00 21.49 13.22
C GLN A 12 15.00 21.13 11.72
N PHE A 13 16.11 21.36 11.03
CA PHE A 13 16.26 21.03 9.62
C PHE A 13 16.09 19.53 9.36
N GLU A 14 16.72 18.67 10.16
CA GLU A 14 16.55 17.21 10.05
C GLU A 14 15.07 16.80 10.21
N ARG A 15 14.38 17.34 11.22
CA ARG A 15 12.96 17.08 11.43
C ARG A 15 12.11 17.51 10.23
N GLU A 16 12.38 18.69 9.67
CA GLU A 16 11.66 19.21 8.50
C GLU A 16 11.90 18.36 7.24
N VAL A 17 13.11 17.85 7.04
CA VAL A 17 13.42 16.92 5.94
C VAL A 17 12.65 15.61 6.09
N HIS A 18 12.62 15.04 7.30
CA HIS A 18 11.84 13.83 7.56
C HIS A 18 10.34 14.06 7.37
N GLU A 19 9.80 15.19 7.84
CA GLU A 19 8.39 15.55 7.68
C GLU A 19 8.03 15.78 6.21
N ALA A 20 8.91 16.45 5.43
CA ALA A 20 8.72 16.67 4.00
C ALA A 20 8.74 15.36 3.20
N TYR A 21 9.64 14.44 3.54
CA TYR A 21 9.72 13.11 2.92
C TYR A 21 8.46 12.28 3.21
N GLN A 22 7.97 12.31 4.45
CA GLN A 22 6.74 11.60 4.84
C GLN A 22 5.47 12.23 4.23
N ARG A 23 5.41 13.57 4.14
CA ARG A 23 4.24 14.30 3.60
C ARG A 23 3.96 14.02 2.13
N GLN A 24 4.97 13.79 1.30
CA GLN A 24 4.74 13.51 -0.12
C GLN A 24 4.16 12.12 -0.36
N GLY A 25 4.16 11.23 0.65
CA GLY A 25 3.65 9.87 0.54
C GLY A 25 4.32 9.08 -0.59
N SER A 26 3.91 7.82 -0.74
CA SER A 26 4.31 7.06 -1.93
C SER A 26 3.40 7.47 -3.09
N LYS A 27 3.99 8.06 -4.15
CA LYS A 27 3.27 8.45 -5.38
C LYS A 27 2.49 7.29 -6.01
N LEU A 28 2.95 6.06 -5.81
CA LEU A 28 2.35 4.85 -6.34
C LEU A 28 1.34 4.21 -5.39
N ARG A 29 1.18 4.70 -4.15
CA ARG A 29 0.27 4.09 -3.16
C ARG A 29 -1.17 4.04 -3.66
N ASN A 30 -1.60 5.08 -4.39
CA ASN A 30 -2.95 5.16 -4.94
C ASN A 30 -3.15 4.33 -6.21
N THR A 31 -2.08 3.82 -6.83
CA THR A 31 -2.17 2.98 -8.04
C THR A 31 -2.18 1.49 -7.73
N VAL A 32 -2.02 1.11 -6.45
CA VAL A 32 -1.95 -0.28 -6.00
C VAL A 32 -2.96 -0.56 -4.89
N ARG A 33 -3.33 -1.84 -4.73
CA ARG A 33 -4.14 -2.28 -3.59
C ARG A 33 -3.27 -2.32 -2.35
N THR A 34 -3.70 -1.67 -1.27
CA THR A 34 -2.96 -1.64 -0.01
C THR A 34 -3.81 -2.21 1.12
N ILE A 35 -3.20 -3.03 1.97
CA ILE A 35 -3.76 -3.49 3.24
C ILE A 35 -2.84 -2.90 4.31
N ASN A 36 -3.41 -2.07 5.18
CA ASN A 36 -2.65 -1.42 6.25
C ASN A 36 -2.82 -2.22 7.55
N ASN A 37 -1.86 -2.05 8.46
CA ASN A 37 -1.96 -2.59 9.82
C ASN A 37 -2.07 -4.14 9.87
N VAL A 38 -1.30 -4.83 9.00
CA VAL A 38 -1.23 -6.28 8.99
C VAL A 38 -0.62 -6.76 10.30
N ASN A 39 -1.38 -7.54 11.07
CA ASN A 39 -0.90 -8.18 12.29
C ASN A 39 -0.54 -9.63 11.96
N GLY A 40 0.76 -9.92 11.86
CA GLY A 40 1.29 -11.20 11.42
C GLY A 40 2.26 -11.06 10.24
N SER A 41 2.81 -12.18 9.79
CA SER A 41 3.84 -12.21 8.73
C SER A 41 3.26 -12.27 7.31
N THR A 42 1.94 -12.36 7.12
CA THR A 42 1.36 -12.47 5.78
C THR A 42 0.06 -11.67 5.60
N ALA A 43 -0.21 -11.28 4.36
CA ALA A 43 -1.45 -10.62 3.93
C ALA A 43 -1.95 -11.25 2.62
N VAL A 44 -3.26 -11.55 2.53
CA VAL A 44 -3.85 -12.22 1.37
C VAL A 44 -4.71 -11.25 0.54
N PHE A 45 -4.45 -11.20 -0.75
CA PHE A 45 -5.24 -10.46 -1.74
C PHE A 45 -6.10 -11.40 -2.57
N GLN A 46 -7.42 -11.26 -2.43
CA GLN A 46 -8.37 -12.01 -3.24
C GLN A 46 -8.41 -11.45 -4.67
N LYS A 47 -8.45 -12.36 -5.65
CA LYS A 47 -8.58 -12.05 -7.08
C LYS A 47 -9.84 -12.74 -7.60
N VAL A 48 -10.80 -11.93 -8.00
CA VAL A 48 -11.98 -12.39 -8.74
C VAL A 48 -11.56 -12.68 -10.19
N GLY A 49 -12.13 -13.73 -10.77
CA GLY A 49 -11.91 -14.10 -12.17
C GLY A 49 -12.33 -13.01 -13.15
N LYS A 50 -12.04 -13.23 -14.44
CA LYS A 50 -12.48 -12.31 -15.49
C LYS A 50 -13.89 -12.68 -15.94
N GLY A 51 -14.77 -11.68 -16.03
CA GLY A 51 -16.07 -11.79 -16.68
C GLY A 51 -16.01 -11.37 -18.15
N THR A 52 -16.92 -11.88 -18.97
CA THR A 52 -17.14 -11.46 -20.37
C THR A 52 -18.56 -10.93 -20.48
N ALA A 53 -18.72 -9.70 -20.98
CA ALA A 53 -20.03 -9.12 -21.20
C ALA A 53 -20.71 -9.80 -22.40
N ALA A 54 -21.97 -10.18 -22.23
CA ALA A 54 -22.81 -10.73 -23.29
C ALA A 54 -24.09 -9.89 -23.43
N THR A 55 -24.57 -9.76 -24.66
CA THR A 55 -25.87 -9.15 -24.94
C THR A 55 -26.97 -10.15 -24.68
N LYS A 56 -28.15 -9.65 -24.28
CA LYS A 56 -29.36 -10.46 -24.16
C LYS A 56 -30.49 -9.88 -24.99
N SER A 57 -31.43 -10.72 -25.40
CA SER A 57 -32.70 -10.27 -25.97
C SER A 57 -33.57 -9.58 -24.91
N THR A 58 -34.52 -8.76 -25.36
CA THR A 58 -35.50 -8.11 -24.49
C THR A 58 -36.27 -9.17 -23.69
N HIS A 59 -36.33 -9.01 -22.37
CA HIS A 59 -36.89 -9.98 -21.41
C HIS A 59 -36.19 -11.36 -21.34
N GLY A 60 -35.04 -11.55 -22.00
CA GLY A 60 -34.24 -12.77 -21.84
C GLY A 60 -33.64 -12.90 -20.43
N MET A 61 -33.46 -14.13 -19.96
CA MET A 61 -32.76 -14.44 -18.71
C MET A 61 -31.26 -14.15 -18.87
N VAL A 62 -30.65 -13.52 -17.87
CA VAL A 62 -29.21 -13.25 -17.85
C VAL A 62 -28.49 -14.51 -17.37
N PRO A 63 -27.60 -15.13 -18.17
CA PRO A 63 -26.82 -16.27 -17.71
C PRO A 63 -25.90 -15.85 -16.57
N VAL A 64 -25.82 -16.67 -15.52
CA VAL A 64 -24.87 -16.46 -14.43
C VAL A 64 -23.46 -16.87 -14.88
N MET A 65 -22.48 -16.08 -14.50
CA MET A 65 -21.07 -16.41 -14.74
C MET A 65 -20.51 -17.15 -13.52
N ASN A 66 -19.84 -18.28 -13.75
CA ASN A 66 -19.07 -18.98 -12.71
C ASN A 66 -17.61 -18.52 -12.75
N LEU A 67 -17.30 -17.41 -12.08
CA LEU A 67 -15.95 -16.84 -12.08
C LEU A 67 -15.06 -17.61 -11.10
N ALA A 68 -13.88 -18.02 -11.55
CA ALA A 68 -12.89 -18.62 -10.65
C ALA A 68 -12.32 -17.56 -9.69
N HIS A 69 -12.19 -17.90 -8.42
CA HIS A 69 -11.56 -17.06 -7.41
C HIS A 69 -10.19 -17.61 -7.05
N THR A 70 -9.17 -16.76 -7.00
CA THR A 70 -7.83 -17.13 -6.57
C THR A 70 -7.32 -16.17 -5.51
N ALA A 71 -6.46 -16.64 -4.62
CA ALA A 71 -5.84 -15.86 -3.57
C ALA A 71 -4.34 -15.70 -3.86
N ILE A 72 -3.80 -14.51 -3.63
CA ILE A 72 -2.37 -14.22 -3.70
C ILE A 72 -1.90 -13.79 -2.31
N GLU A 73 -0.92 -14.49 -1.76
CA GLU A 73 -0.35 -14.18 -0.45
C GLU A 73 0.93 -13.35 -0.60
N ALA A 74 1.06 -12.33 0.25
CA ALA A 74 2.23 -11.49 0.37
C ALA A 74 2.82 -11.66 1.77
N THR A 75 4.11 -11.97 1.85
CA THR A 75 4.85 -12.13 3.11
C THR A 75 5.50 -10.81 3.52
N LEU A 76 5.37 -10.44 4.80
CA LEU A 76 6.06 -9.32 5.42
C LEU A 76 7.32 -9.85 6.11
N GLN A 77 8.45 -9.19 5.86
CA GLN A 77 9.74 -9.54 6.43
C GLN A 77 10.35 -8.32 7.11
N ASP A 78 10.83 -8.49 8.33
CA ASP A 78 11.55 -7.46 9.07
C ASP A 78 13.05 -7.60 8.78
N PHE A 79 13.64 -6.57 8.17
CA PHE A 79 15.07 -6.49 7.94
C PHE A 79 15.71 -5.59 9.00
N TYR A 80 16.75 -6.10 9.65
CA TYR A 80 17.56 -5.34 10.60
C TYR A 80 18.96 -5.10 10.00
N ALA A 81 19.45 -3.86 10.12
CA ALA A 81 20.83 -3.52 9.83
C ALA A 81 21.46 -3.02 11.15
N GLY A 82 22.26 -3.88 11.78
CA GLY A 82 23.07 -3.50 12.94
C GLY A 82 24.36 -2.84 12.48
N ASP A 83 24.64 -1.66 13.03
CA ASP A 83 25.92 -0.95 12.89
C ASP A 83 26.69 -1.02 14.22
N TRP A 84 28.03 -1.02 14.18
CA TRP A 84 28.91 -1.07 15.37
C TRP A 84 29.25 0.34 15.84
#